data_AF-A0A3D2HZ35-F1
#
_entry.id   AF-A0A3D2HZ35-F1
#
_cell.length_a   1.000
_cell.length_b   1.000
_cell.length_c   1.000
_cell.angle_alpha   90.00
_cell.angle_beta   90.00
_cell.angle_gamma   90.00
#
_symmetry.space_group_name_H-M   'P 1'
#
loop_
_entity.id
_entity.type
_entity.pdbx_description
1 polymer ?
#
loop_
_entity_poly.entity_id
_entity_poly.type
_entity_poly.pdbx_seq_one_letter_code
_entity_poly.pdbx_strand_id
1 'polypeptide(L)'
;MEIKDIYQKMECSKEDKEKIYQAILQKRRRNFAGSHFMKVAVIALCLLVGGTTAYAAVHLLTANEAAEQMENDKLAKEFAGLSEQVVTKKSGDYKISYLGKVSGKKLLDEEINSGVSKEKSYYVVAVENTKKKDERMIASPFVKGKAPWQYNLFVMGGSSESQLIDGIRYYIYECDNLDIFANYGVYLGVSDQTPGAENFCYDKKTGEISANPKYKGVSVLFEVSLDKTKANEDKAQEAFKMAQGETQSEDTRDTQVTQMHKIMKKWNELPEQKRIQFAKENGVKTKEETVYNENYAEKIGKEFIPGNSYTEKYLDIKVAVLVKKKTAKITHYQVSLDEVKALFF
;
A
#
# COMPACT_ATOMS: atom_id res chain seq x y z
N MET A 1 4.30 4.29 25.81
CA MET A 1 5.05 3.56 26.86
C MET A 1 4.79 2.09 26.63
N GLU A 2 5.78 1.37 26.11
CA GLU A 2 5.63 -0.05 25.77
C GLU A 2 5.38 -0.86 27.04
N ILE A 3 4.60 -1.94 26.97
CA ILE A 3 4.31 -2.84 28.11
C ILE A 3 5.62 -3.32 28.78
N LYS A 4 6.69 -3.42 27.99
CA LYS A 4 8.05 -3.75 28.42
C LYS A 4 8.67 -2.72 29.36
N ASP A 5 8.46 -1.43 29.11
CA ASP A 5 8.94 -0.35 29.98
C ASP A 5 8.22 -0.36 31.34
N ILE A 6 6.92 -0.66 31.32
CA ILE A 6 6.11 -0.77 32.54
C ILE A 6 6.52 -2.03 33.33
N TYR A 7 6.80 -3.14 32.66
CA TYR A 7 7.25 -4.39 33.30
C TYR A 7 8.65 -4.30 33.91
N GLN A 8 9.59 -3.63 33.22
CA GLN A 8 10.96 -3.46 33.73
C GLN A 8 11.04 -2.48 34.90
N LYS A 9 10.16 -1.46 34.94
CA LYS A 9 10.13 -0.45 36.01
C LYS A 9 9.27 -0.84 37.22
N MET A 10 8.58 -1.99 37.19
CA MET A 10 7.84 -2.47 38.37
C MET A 10 8.81 -2.98 39.45
N GLU A 11 8.84 -2.32 40.59
CA GLU A 11 9.46 -2.81 41.82
C GLU A 11 8.46 -3.69 42.59
N CYS A 12 8.25 -4.92 42.13
CA CYS A 12 7.49 -5.93 42.87
C CYS A 12 8.12 -7.32 42.73
N SER A 13 7.68 -8.25 43.56
CA SER A 13 8.22 -9.62 43.59
C SER A 13 8.03 -10.32 42.23
N LYS A 14 8.88 -11.30 41.92
CA LYS A 14 8.77 -12.09 40.67
C LYS A 14 7.37 -12.71 40.52
N GLU A 15 6.75 -13.11 41.62
CA GLU A 15 5.42 -13.70 41.62
C GLU A 15 4.33 -12.68 41.29
N ASP A 16 4.46 -11.44 41.76
CA ASP A 16 3.53 -10.35 41.45
C ASP A 16 3.67 -9.87 40.01
N LYS A 17 4.90 -9.85 39.47
CA LYS A 17 5.14 -9.58 38.04
C LYS A 17 4.46 -10.61 37.16
N GLU A 18 4.52 -11.88 37.55
CA GLU A 18 3.85 -12.96 36.82
C GLU A 18 2.32 -12.82 36.92
N LYS A 19 1.77 -12.54 38.10
CA LYS A 19 0.31 -12.30 38.27
C LYS A 19 -0.17 -11.10 37.44
N ILE A 20 0.59 -10.01 37.39
CA ILE A 20 0.28 -8.82 36.59
C ILE A 20 0.35 -9.13 35.08
N TYR A 21 1.38 -9.86 34.65
CA TYR A 21 1.52 -10.32 33.27
C TYR A 21 0.36 -11.22 32.83
N GLN A 22 -0.01 -12.19 33.66
CA GLN A 22 -1.17 -13.06 33.42
C GLN A 22 -2.49 -12.27 33.41
N ALA A 23 -2.65 -11.25 34.25
CA ALA A 23 -3.81 -10.36 34.23
C ALA A 23 -3.89 -9.53 32.93
N ILE A 24 -2.75 -9.07 32.39
CA ILE A 24 -2.67 -8.37 31.09
C ILE A 24 -3.06 -9.31 29.95
N LEU A 25 -2.57 -10.55 29.96
CA LEU A 25 -2.93 -11.58 28.98
C LEU A 25 -4.42 -11.97 29.06
N GLN A 26 -4.98 -12.10 30.26
CA GLN A 26 -6.42 -12.32 30.45
C GLN A 26 -7.25 -11.13 29.96
N LYS A 27 -6.78 -9.89 30.17
CA LYS A 27 -7.47 -8.67 29.70
C LYS A 27 -7.47 -8.57 28.17
N ARG A 28 -6.40 -9.00 27.50
CA ARG A 28 -6.36 -9.18 26.03
C ARG A 28 -7.28 -10.32 25.55
N ARG A 29 -7.36 -11.43 26.29
CA ARG A 29 -8.29 -12.55 25.98
C ARG A 29 -9.77 -12.15 26.11
N ARG A 30 -10.13 -11.26 27.03
CA ARG A 30 -11.52 -10.75 27.18
C ARG A 30 -11.96 -9.85 26.03
N ASN A 31 -11.03 -9.23 25.30
CA ASN A 31 -11.33 -8.48 24.06
C ASN A 31 -11.38 -9.39 22.81
N PHE A 32 -11.20 -10.70 22.97
CA PHE A 32 -11.17 -11.70 21.90
C PHE A 32 -12.34 -12.71 22.00
N ALA A 33 -13.26 -12.53 22.95
CA ALA A 33 -14.47 -13.34 23.07
C ALA A 33 -15.58 -12.76 22.19
N GLY A 34 -15.43 -12.91 20.87
CA GLY A 34 -16.33 -12.34 19.88
C GLY A 34 -16.23 -12.95 18.49
N SER A 35 -15.89 -14.23 18.34
CA SER A 35 -16.40 -15.07 17.25
C SER A 35 -15.91 -16.50 17.42
N HIS A 36 -16.83 -17.43 17.28
CA HIS A 36 -16.63 -18.87 17.34
C HIS A 36 -15.96 -19.33 16.03
N PHE A 37 -14.76 -19.91 16.07
CA PHE A 37 -14.38 -21.11 15.31
C PHE A 37 -13.08 -21.70 15.91
N MET A 38 -13.06 -23.03 16.03
CA MET A 38 -12.18 -23.83 16.88
C MET A 38 -10.80 -24.16 16.29
N LYS A 39 -9.80 -24.26 17.20
CA LYS A 39 -8.74 -25.31 17.38
C LYS A 39 -7.88 -25.71 16.16
N VAL A 40 -6.54 -25.73 16.22
CA VAL A 40 -5.64 -26.75 16.84
C VAL A 40 -4.18 -26.19 16.72
N ALA A 41 -3.47 -25.89 17.82
CA ALA A 41 -2.45 -26.67 18.56
C ALA A 41 -0.97 -26.51 18.11
N VAL A 42 -0.21 -25.87 19.03
CA VAL A 42 1.14 -26.24 19.56
C VAL A 42 2.24 -26.65 18.57
N ILE A 43 3.28 -25.82 18.48
CA ILE A 43 4.67 -26.30 18.56
C ILE A 43 5.39 -25.49 19.64
N ALA A 44 5.62 -26.15 20.77
CA ALA A 44 6.67 -25.79 21.71
C ALA A 44 7.96 -26.51 21.29
N LEU A 45 9.09 -25.88 21.63
CA LEU A 45 10.40 -26.49 21.84
C LEU A 45 11.34 -26.60 20.61
N CYS A 46 12.23 -25.62 20.49
CA CYS A 46 13.66 -25.83 20.28
C CYS A 46 14.42 -24.59 20.77
N LEU A 47 14.54 -24.45 22.10
CA LEU A 47 15.65 -23.72 22.71
C LEU A 47 16.64 -24.75 23.25
N LEU A 48 17.93 -24.39 23.15
CA LEU A 48 19.14 -25.08 23.61
C LEU A 48 19.63 -26.12 22.57
N VAL A 49 20.76 -25.93 21.88
CA VAL A 49 22.13 -25.86 22.46
C VAL A 49 23.09 -25.02 21.58
N GLY A 50 23.83 -24.08 22.19
CA GLY A 50 25.22 -23.74 21.82
C GLY A 50 25.50 -22.44 21.03
N GLY A 51 26.04 -21.42 21.72
CA GLY A 51 26.98 -20.45 21.12
C GLY A 51 26.45 -19.08 20.68
N THR A 52 26.56 -18.09 21.58
CA THR A 52 26.75 -16.65 21.32
C THR A 52 26.32 -16.06 19.97
N THR A 53 25.02 -15.78 19.82
CA THR A 53 24.42 -14.45 19.58
C THR A 53 22.92 -14.69 19.48
N ALA A 54 22.18 -14.47 20.57
CA ALA A 54 20.73 -14.43 20.49
C ALA A 54 20.33 -13.11 19.81
N TYR A 55 20.54 -13.01 18.49
CA TYR A 55 19.64 -12.20 17.69
C TYR A 55 18.31 -12.93 17.81
N ALA A 56 17.35 -12.37 18.54
CA ALA A 56 15.99 -12.88 18.48
C ALA A 56 15.64 -12.93 16.98
N ALA A 57 15.44 -14.14 16.44
CA ALA A 57 14.95 -14.27 15.08
C ALA A 57 13.57 -13.62 15.09
N VAL A 58 13.50 -12.37 14.64
CA VAL A 58 12.21 -11.70 14.41
C VAL A 58 11.51 -12.58 13.41
N HIS A 59 10.37 -13.14 13.81
CA HIS A 59 9.55 -13.94 12.91
C HIS A 59 9.12 -13.01 11.77
N LEU A 60 9.65 -13.27 10.57
CA LEU A 60 9.27 -12.54 9.38
C LEU A 60 7.81 -12.87 9.10
N LEU A 61 6.95 -11.86 9.10
CA LEU A 61 5.55 -12.05 8.76
C LEU A 61 5.44 -12.57 7.32
N THR A 62 4.48 -13.45 7.12
CA THR A 62 3.96 -13.80 5.80
C THR A 62 3.25 -12.59 5.15
N ALA A 63 2.97 -12.67 3.85
CA ALA A 63 2.27 -11.60 3.14
C ALA A 63 0.85 -11.38 3.70
N ASN A 64 0.15 -12.44 4.13
CA ASN A 64 -1.17 -12.32 4.75
C ASN A 64 -1.08 -11.69 6.14
N GLU A 65 -0.17 -12.13 7.01
CA GLU A 65 -0.01 -11.55 8.34
C GLU A 65 0.38 -10.07 8.28
N ALA A 66 1.26 -9.69 7.34
CA ALA A 66 1.60 -8.29 7.11
C ALA A 66 0.37 -7.46 6.70
N ALA A 67 -0.45 -7.99 5.78
CA ALA A 67 -1.70 -7.35 5.37
C ALA A 67 -2.73 -7.24 6.50
N GLU A 68 -2.89 -8.25 7.35
CA GLU A 68 -3.78 -8.20 8.52
C GLU A 68 -3.32 -7.13 9.53
N GLN A 69 -2.02 -7.06 9.82
CA GLN A 69 -1.44 -6.05 10.73
C GLN A 69 -1.56 -4.62 10.18
N MET A 70 -1.66 -4.47 8.86
CA MET A 70 -1.87 -3.22 8.14
C MET A 70 -3.36 -2.94 7.87
N GLU A 71 -4.28 -3.68 8.51
CA GLU A 71 -5.74 -3.53 8.40
C GLU A 71 -6.29 -3.74 6.97
N ASN A 72 -5.60 -4.56 6.17
CA ASN A 72 -5.95 -4.89 4.79
C ASN A 72 -6.49 -6.33 4.66
N ASP A 73 -7.55 -6.63 5.43
CA ASP A 73 -8.15 -7.98 5.58
C ASP A 73 -8.52 -8.65 4.25
N LYS A 74 -8.94 -7.86 3.24
CA LYS A 74 -9.30 -8.38 1.91
C LYS A 74 -8.06 -8.89 1.17
N LEU A 75 -6.96 -8.13 1.19
CA LEU A 75 -5.70 -8.58 0.61
C LEU A 75 -5.08 -9.72 1.41
N ALA A 76 -5.19 -9.70 2.74
CA ALA A 76 -4.72 -10.79 3.59
C ALA A 76 -5.30 -12.15 3.17
N LYS A 77 -6.62 -12.21 2.90
CA LYS A 77 -7.29 -13.43 2.43
C LYS A 77 -6.75 -13.93 1.09
N GLU A 78 -6.44 -13.02 0.16
CA GLU A 78 -5.83 -13.39 -1.12
C GLU A 78 -4.39 -13.91 -0.92
N PHE A 79 -3.63 -13.27 -0.04
CA PHE A 79 -2.27 -13.68 0.28
C PHE A 79 -2.20 -15.01 1.03
N ALA A 80 -3.24 -15.39 1.78
CA ALA A 80 -3.28 -16.67 2.51
C ALA A 80 -3.20 -17.90 1.59
N GLY A 81 -3.51 -17.74 0.30
CA GLY A 81 -3.36 -18.79 -0.71
C GLY A 81 -1.93 -18.92 -1.29
N LEU A 82 -0.99 -18.06 -0.91
CA LEU A 82 0.39 -18.15 -1.37
C LEU A 82 1.16 -19.23 -0.61
N SER A 83 1.98 -19.99 -1.33
CA SER A 83 3.01 -20.83 -0.70
C SER A 83 4.07 -19.93 -0.04
N GLU A 84 4.60 -20.33 1.10
CA GLU A 84 5.61 -19.62 1.90
C GLU A 84 7.00 -19.46 1.24
N GLN A 85 7.10 -19.50 -0.09
CA GLN A 85 8.36 -19.33 -0.80
C GLN A 85 8.82 -17.87 -0.75
N VAL A 86 9.42 -17.49 0.37
CA VAL A 86 10.00 -16.19 0.62
C VAL A 86 11.43 -16.17 0.09
N VAL A 87 11.71 -15.28 -0.86
CA VAL A 87 13.07 -15.05 -1.34
C VAL A 87 13.65 -13.85 -0.60
N THR A 88 14.79 -14.03 0.05
CA THR A 88 15.49 -12.96 0.78
C THR A 88 16.84 -12.67 0.14
N LYS A 89 17.13 -11.38 -0.07
CA LYS A 89 18.43 -10.88 -0.58
C LYS A 89 19.02 -9.87 0.39
N LYS A 90 20.35 -9.79 0.41
CA LYS A 90 21.10 -8.82 1.22
C LYS A 90 21.66 -7.72 0.33
N SER A 91 21.61 -6.48 0.80
CA SER A 91 22.27 -5.34 0.17
C SER A 91 22.77 -4.38 1.25
N GLY A 92 24.09 -4.34 1.45
CA GLY A 92 24.70 -3.61 2.56
C GLY A 92 24.15 -4.08 3.91
N ASP A 93 23.62 -3.15 4.69
CA ASP A 93 23.05 -3.40 6.02
C ASP A 93 21.58 -3.88 6.01
N TYR A 94 21.01 -4.06 4.82
CA TYR A 94 19.61 -4.40 4.62
C TYR A 94 19.43 -5.88 4.27
N LYS A 95 18.42 -6.53 4.87
CA LYS A 95 17.82 -7.76 4.36
C LYS A 95 16.45 -7.42 3.79
N ILE A 96 16.23 -7.81 2.54
CA ILE A 96 15.03 -7.50 1.79
C ILE A 96 14.40 -8.81 1.38
N SER A 97 13.13 -8.99 1.71
CA SER A 97 12.38 -10.21 1.42
C SER A 97 11.19 -9.90 0.53
N TYR A 98 11.07 -10.62 -0.58
CA TYR A 98 9.87 -10.62 -1.41
C TYR A 98 8.95 -11.72 -0.91
N LEU A 99 7.77 -11.34 -0.40
CA LEU A 99 6.83 -12.27 0.25
C LEU A 99 5.75 -12.79 -0.71
N GLY A 100 5.67 -12.24 -1.92
CA GLY A 100 4.81 -12.74 -2.99
C GLY A 100 3.86 -11.68 -3.57
N LYS A 101 3.11 -12.11 -4.59
CA LYS A 101 2.17 -11.30 -5.37
C LYS A 101 0.82 -11.99 -5.45
N VAL A 102 -0.25 -11.22 -5.44
CA VAL A 102 -1.60 -11.64 -5.83
C VAL A 102 -2.17 -10.72 -6.92
N SER A 103 -3.26 -11.16 -7.53
CA SER A 103 -4.08 -10.36 -8.46
C SER A 103 -5.38 -9.99 -7.75
N GLY A 104 -5.85 -8.75 -7.90
CA GLY A 104 -7.14 -8.33 -7.35
C GLY A 104 -8.35 -9.03 -7.97
N LYS A 105 -8.18 -9.81 -9.05
CA LYS A 105 -9.28 -10.40 -9.83
C LYS A 105 -10.14 -11.42 -9.08
N LYS A 106 -9.59 -12.10 -8.06
CA LYS A 106 -10.29 -13.15 -7.29
C LYS A 106 -11.26 -12.61 -6.22
N LEU A 107 -11.30 -11.29 -6.02
CA LEU A 107 -12.16 -10.60 -5.05
C LEU A 107 -13.59 -10.44 -5.58
N LEU A 108 -14.25 -11.55 -5.96
CA LEU A 108 -15.39 -11.56 -6.86
C LEU A 108 -16.73 -11.03 -6.32
N ASP A 109 -16.94 -10.87 -5.01
CA ASP A 109 -18.32 -10.79 -4.52
C ASP A 109 -18.81 -9.46 -3.92
N GLU A 110 -18.05 -8.36 -3.96
CA GLU A 110 -18.58 -7.07 -3.45
C GLU A 110 -18.41 -5.91 -4.45
N GLU A 111 -19.54 -5.35 -4.86
CA GLU A 111 -19.67 -4.04 -5.51
C GLU A 111 -19.13 -2.94 -4.58
N ILE A 112 -18.29 -2.07 -5.15
CA ILE A 112 -18.02 -0.66 -4.77
C ILE A 112 -17.58 -0.42 -3.30
N ASN A 113 -16.35 0.14 -3.14
CA ASN A 113 -15.65 0.54 -1.88
C ASN A 113 -14.66 -0.44 -1.23
N SER A 114 -13.97 -1.29 -1.98
CA SER A 114 -12.63 -1.73 -1.54
C SER A 114 -11.57 -0.80 -2.16
N GLY A 115 -10.63 -0.28 -1.36
CA GLY A 115 -9.41 0.37 -1.88
C GLY A 115 -8.49 -0.58 -2.69
N VAL A 116 -8.99 -1.76 -3.03
CA VAL A 116 -8.35 -2.84 -3.76
C VAL A 116 -9.09 -2.98 -5.09
N SER A 117 -8.46 -2.52 -6.16
CA SER A 117 -8.91 -2.68 -7.55
C SER A 117 -8.68 -4.10 -8.07
N LYS A 118 -9.67 -4.58 -8.84
CA LYS A 118 -9.70 -5.89 -9.52
C LYS A 118 -8.72 -5.98 -10.70
N GLU A 119 -8.25 -4.84 -11.20
CA GLU A 119 -7.37 -4.72 -12.37
C GLU A 119 -5.91 -4.51 -11.98
N LYS A 120 -5.59 -4.57 -10.69
CA LYS A 120 -4.25 -4.34 -10.15
C LYS A 120 -3.57 -5.62 -9.66
N SER A 121 -2.26 -5.52 -9.59
CA SER A 121 -1.39 -6.46 -8.88
C SER A 121 -1.04 -5.91 -7.52
N TYR A 122 -1.01 -6.79 -6.51
CA TYR A 122 -0.55 -6.45 -5.16
C TYR A 122 0.62 -7.33 -4.78
N TYR A 123 1.61 -6.77 -4.10
CA TYR A 123 2.76 -7.53 -3.65
C TYR A 123 3.35 -6.97 -2.37
N VAL A 124 4.00 -7.84 -1.60
CA VAL A 124 4.52 -7.50 -0.27
C VAL A 124 6.04 -7.62 -0.24
N VAL A 125 6.69 -6.59 0.29
CA VAL A 125 8.14 -6.56 0.53
C VAL A 125 8.40 -6.23 1.98
N ALA A 126 9.30 -6.98 2.61
CA ALA A 126 9.78 -6.71 3.95
C ALA A 126 11.23 -6.22 3.91
N VAL A 127 11.52 -5.18 4.69
CA VAL A 127 12.84 -4.54 4.76
C VAL A 127 13.29 -4.49 6.22
N GLU A 128 14.30 -5.30 6.52
CA GLU A 128 14.99 -5.30 7.82
C GLU A 128 16.27 -4.47 7.68
N ASN A 129 16.42 -3.44 8.53
CA ASN A 129 17.66 -2.66 8.61
C ASN A 129 18.39 -2.95 9.93
N THR A 130 19.58 -3.52 9.84
CA THR A 130 20.41 -3.86 11.01
C THR A 130 20.89 -2.62 11.80
N LYS A 131 20.91 -1.43 11.18
CA LYS A 131 21.30 -0.15 11.80
C LYS A 131 20.12 0.73 12.21
N LYS A 132 18.87 0.25 12.07
CA LYS A 132 17.63 0.97 12.44
C LYS A 132 17.49 2.37 11.83
N LYS A 133 18.08 2.63 10.64
CA LYS A 133 17.75 3.82 9.87
C LYS A 133 16.43 3.58 9.14
N ASP A 134 15.50 4.51 9.29
CA ASP A 134 14.20 4.46 8.63
C ASP A 134 14.28 5.09 7.23
N GLU A 135 15.00 4.42 6.33
CA GLU A 135 15.07 4.80 4.91
C GLU A 135 13.96 4.09 4.15
N ARG A 136 13.14 4.86 3.42
CA ARG A 136 12.05 4.29 2.62
C ARG A 136 12.63 3.66 1.35
N MET A 137 12.21 2.42 1.08
CA MET A 137 12.54 1.71 -0.15
C MET A 137 11.45 1.91 -1.21
N ILE A 138 11.85 1.73 -2.46
CA ILE A 138 10.98 1.64 -3.63
C ILE A 138 11.13 0.23 -4.18
N ALA A 139 10.07 -0.56 -4.12
CA ALA A 139 9.98 -1.81 -4.85
C ALA A 139 9.21 -1.56 -6.15
N SER A 140 9.87 -1.78 -7.29
CA SER A 140 9.31 -1.52 -8.62
C SER A 140 9.31 -2.80 -9.46
N PRO A 141 8.18 -3.15 -10.10
CA PRO A 141 8.17 -4.18 -11.13
C PRO A 141 8.94 -3.68 -12.35
N PHE A 142 9.71 -4.57 -12.97
CA PHE A 142 10.37 -4.33 -14.25
C PHE A 142 10.01 -5.45 -15.22
N VAL A 143 9.67 -5.08 -16.46
CA VAL A 143 9.36 -6.04 -17.52
C VAL A 143 10.59 -6.22 -18.39
N LYS A 144 11.04 -7.47 -18.59
CA LYS A 144 12.16 -7.79 -19.46
C LYS A 144 11.95 -7.17 -20.85
N GLY A 145 13.01 -6.61 -21.41
CA GLY A 145 12.94 -5.89 -22.69
C GLY A 145 12.58 -4.41 -22.56
N LYS A 146 12.24 -3.91 -21.36
CA LYS A 146 12.09 -2.48 -21.08
C LYS A 146 13.11 -2.03 -20.03
N ALA A 147 13.70 -0.84 -20.21
CA ALA A 147 14.65 -0.32 -19.25
C ALA A 147 13.94 0.08 -17.94
N PRO A 148 14.53 -0.14 -16.76
CA PRO A 148 13.95 0.23 -15.46
C PRO A 148 13.55 1.71 -15.34
N TRP A 149 14.28 2.63 -15.98
CA TRP A 149 13.96 4.06 -15.97
C TRP A 149 12.90 4.47 -17.00
N GLN A 150 12.43 3.54 -17.85
CA GLN A 150 11.39 3.79 -18.86
C GLN A 150 10.04 3.14 -18.50
N TYR A 151 10.07 1.99 -17.83
CA TYR A 151 8.86 1.25 -17.47
C TYR A 151 9.02 0.65 -16.07
N ASN A 152 8.43 1.33 -15.08
CA ASN A 152 8.56 1.04 -13.66
C ASN A 152 7.25 1.33 -12.91
N LEU A 153 7.27 1.18 -11.59
CA LEU A 153 6.15 1.43 -10.69
C LEU A 153 5.38 2.72 -10.99
N PHE A 154 6.08 3.83 -11.23
CA PHE A 154 5.46 5.14 -11.43
C PHE A 154 4.71 5.23 -12.76
N VAL A 155 5.16 4.46 -13.76
CA VAL A 155 4.50 4.35 -15.06
C VAL A 155 3.33 3.36 -15.01
N MET A 156 3.40 2.36 -14.13
CA MET A 156 2.38 1.31 -13.95
C MET A 156 1.30 1.70 -12.91
N GLY A 157 0.96 2.98 -12.78
CA GLY A 157 -0.08 3.43 -11.85
C GLY A 157 0.16 3.04 -10.39
N GLY A 158 1.44 2.91 -10.01
CA GLY A 158 1.83 2.25 -8.77
C GLY A 158 1.76 3.14 -7.54
N SER A 159 1.41 2.53 -6.41
CA SER A 159 1.40 3.17 -5.09
C SER A 159 1.80 2.16 -4.01
N SER A 160 2.03 2.63 -2.79
CA SER A 160 2.39 1.76 -1.67
C SER A 160 1.92 2.32 -0.34
N GLU A 161 1.57 1.43 0.56
CA GLU A 161 1.48 1.68 2.00
C GLU A 161 2.58 0.92 2.74
N SER A 162 2.95 1.39 3.94
CA SER A 162 3.99 0.72 4.73
C SER A 162 3.80 0.89 6.22
N GLN A 163 4.21 -0.11 6.99
CA GLN A 163 4.19 -0.09 8.45
C GLN A 163 5.46 -0.72 9.02
N LEU A 164 5.97 -0.13 10.11
CA LEU A 164 7.07 -0.72 10.88
C LEU A 164 6.47 -1.65 11.93
N ILE A 165 6.75 -2.95 11.82
CA ILE A 165 6.24 -4.00 12.70
C ILE A 165 7.44 -4.79 13.23
N ASP A 166 7.61 -4.81 14.55
CA ASP A 166 8.71 -5.49 15.24
C ASP A 166 10.12 -5.17 14.68
N GLY A 167 10.31 -3.94 14.21
CA GLY A 167 11.58 -3.46 13.65
C GLY A 167 11.83 -3.83 12.18
N ILE A 168 10.87 -4.46 11.51
CA ILE A 168 10.88 -4.74 10.06
C ILE A 168 9.83 -3.85 9.41
N ARG A 169 10.22 -3.14 8.34
CA ARG A 169 9.26 -2.34 7.56
C ARG A 169 8.63 -3.22 6.49
N TYR A 170 7.32 -3.38 6.56
CA TYR A 170 6.54 -4.07 5.55
C TYR A 170 5.91 -3.04 4.62
N TYR A 171 5.92 -3.37 3.33
CA TYR A 171 5.29 -2.59 2.28
C TYR A 171 4.28 -3.45 1.56
N ILE A 172 3.09 -2.90 1.34
CA ILE A 172 2.11 -3.43 0.39
C ILE A 172 2.10 -2.46 -0.78
N TYR A 173 2.54 -2.94 -1.92
CA TYR A 173 2.50 -2.19 -3.17
C TYR A 173 1.31 -2.61 -4.01
N GLU A 174 0.78 -1.66 -4.74
CA GLU A 174 -0.14 -1.89 -5.84
C GLU A 174 0.41 -1.29 -7.14
N CYS A 175 0.04 -1.88 -8.27
CA CYS A 175 0.34 -1.38 -9.62
C CYS A 175 -0.62 -2.03 -10.63
N ASP A 176 -0.54 -1.63 -11.89
CA ASP A 176 -1.27 -2.27 -12.97
C ASP A 176 -1.06 -3.79 -13.04
N ASN A 177 -1.94 -4.47 -13.78
CA ASN A 177 -1.91 -5.92 -13.87
C ASN A 177 -0.61 -6.44 -14.52
N LEU A 178 0.24 -7.09 -13.72
CA LEU A 178 1.50 -7.66 -14.17
C LEU A 178 1.29 -9.00 -14.91
N ASP A 179 0.15 -9.66 -14.71
CA ASP A 179 -0.12 -10.98 -15.29
C ASP A 179 -0.12 -10.94 -16.83
N ILE A 180 -0.44 -9.78 -17.44
CA ILE A 180 -0.40 -9.61 -18.90
C ILE A 180 1.02 -9.78 -19.47
N PHE A 181 2.06 -9.52 -18.67
CA PHE A 181 3.47 -9.60 -19.06
C PHE A 181 4.09 -10.99 -18.79
N ALA A 182 3.31 -12.02 -18.43
CA ALA A 182 3.87 -13.31 -18.01
C ALA A 182 4.73 -14.03 -19.07
N ASN A 183 4.62 -13.65 -20.36
CA ASN A 183 5.49 -14.16 -21.44
C ASN A 183 6.83 -13.40 -21.60
N TYR A 184 6.97 -12.21 -21.02
CA TYR A 184 8.18 -11.40 -21.11
C TYR A 184 9.22 -11.81 -20.06
N GLY A 185 8.75 -12.16 -18.86
CA GLY A 185 9.57 -12.21 -17.66
C GLY A 185 9.47 -10.88 -16.90
N VAL A 186 9.15 -10.97 -15.62
CA VAL A 186 8.99 -9.82 -14.74
C VAL A 186 9.94 -9.96 -13.56
N TYR A 187 10.62 -8.87 -13.25
CA TYR A 187 11.46 -8.74 -12.08
C TYR A 187 10.83 -7.77 -11.08
N LEU A 188 11.22 -7.87 -9.82
CA LEU A 188 10.94 -6.87 -8.81
C LEU A 188 12.27 -6.28 -8.34
N GLY A 189 12.55 -5.04 -8.74
CA GLY A 189 13.71 -4.29 -8.26
C GLY A 189 13.38 -3.56 -6.97
N VAL A 190 14.24 -3.64 -5.96
CA VAL A 190 14.11 -2.87 -4.72
C VAL A 190 15.32 -1.99 -4.54
N SER A 191 15.10 -0.68 -4.39
CA SER A 191 16.14 0.33 -4.23
C SER A 191 15.78 1.41 -3.22
N ASP A 192 16.79 2.11 -2.72
CA ASP A 192 16.67 3.27 -1.82
C ASP A 192 16.38 4.59 -2.56
N GLN A 193 16.25 4.54 -3.87
CA GLN A 193 15.88 5.68 -4.71
C GLN A 193 15.15 5.23 -5.98
N THR A 194 14.66 6.18 -6.77
CA THR A 194 13.97 5.94 -8.04
C THR A 194 14.79 5.04 -8.97
N PRO A 195 14.18 4.08 -9.69
CA PRO A 195 14.89 3.26 -10.67
C PRO A 195 15.56 4.08 -11.78
N GLY A 196 16.86 3.88 -11.94
CA GLY A 196 17.73 4.62 -12.85
C GLY A 196 18.93 3.79 -13.32
N ALA A 197 19.75 4.35 -14.20
CA ALA A 197 20.95 3.67 -14.70
C ALA A 197 22.06 3.58 -13.64
N GLU A 198 21.95 4.38 -12.58
CA GLU A 198 22.87 4.38 -11.45
C GLU A 198 22.66 3.20 -10.51
N ASN A 199 21.42 2.70 -10.33
CA ASN A 199 21.10 1.60 -9.43
C ASN A 199 20.73 0.29 -10.15
N PHE A 200 20.33 0.33 -11.42
CA PHE A 200 20.07 -0.87 -12.23
C PHE A 200 20.80 -0.84 -13.58
N CYS A 201 21.18 -2.02 -14.06
CA CYS A 201 21.74 -2.24 -15.39
C CYS A 201 20.69 -2.87 -16.32
N TYR A 202 20.71 -2.46 -17.58
CA TYR A 202 19.84 -2.97 -18.63
C TYR A 202 20.65 -3.30 -19.88
N ASP A 203 20.55 -4.54 -20.34
CA ASP A 203 21.15 -4.98 -21.59
C ASP A 203 20.15 -4.77 -22.74
N LYS A 204 20.44 -3.78 -23.60
CA LYS A 204 19.58 -3.44 -24.75
C LYS A 204 19.46 -4.59 -25.78
N LYS A 205 20.42 -5.50 -25.85
CA LYS A 205 20.41 -6.61 -26.83
C LYS A 205 19.55 -7.76 -26.34
N THR A 206 19.65 -8.11 -25.06
CA THR A 206 18.96 -9.28 -24.49
C THR A 206 17.67 -8.92 -23.76
N GLY A 207 17.49 -7.65 -23.41
CA GLY A 207 16.40 -7.17 -22.57
C GLY A 207 16.56 -7.50 -21.09
N GLU A 208 17.67 -8.12 -20.69
CA GLU A 208 17.96 -8.52 -19.30
C GLU A 208 18.17 -7.30 -18.39
N ILE A 209 17.74 -7.45 -17.14
CA ILE A 209 17.86 -6.44 -16.10
C ILE A 209 18.66 -7.04 -14.94
N SER A 210 19.55 -6.25 -14.35
CA SER A 210 20.32 -6.64 -13.16
C SER A 210 20.51 -5.46 -12.21
N ALA A 211 20.80 -5.74 -10.94
CA ALA A 211 21.26 -4.71 -10.01
C ALA A 211 22.63 -4.17 -10.46
N ASN A 212 22.85 -2.87 -10.36
CA ASN A 212 24.14 -2.28 -10.73
C ASN A 212 25.18 -2.57 -9.62
N PRO A 213 26.22 -3.39 -9.88
CA PRO A 213 27.19 -3.76 -8.85
C PRO A 213 28.07 -2.60 -8.37
N LYS A 214 28.10 -1.48 -9.11
CA LYS A 214 28.84 -0.27 -8.74
C LYS A 214 28.02 0.65 -7.82
N TYR A 215 26.71 0.46 -7.74
CA TYR A 215 25.86 1.27 -6.88
C TYR A 215 26.19 1.00 -5.42
N LYS A 216 26.34 2.08 -4.63
CA LYS A 216 26.70 1.99 -3.21
C LYS A 216 25.49 1.96 -2.28
N GLY A 217 24.33 2.35 -2.78
CA GLY A 217 23.07 2.24 -2.06
C GLY A 217 22.45 0.85 -2.17
N VAL A 218 21.17 0.76 -1.84
CA VAL A 218 20.38 -0.47 -1.93
C VAL A 218 19.96 -0.71 -3.38
N SER A 219 20.33 -1.88 -3.92
CA SER A 219 19.80 -2.37 -5.19
C SER A 219 19.79 -3.89 -5.20
N VAL A 220 18.59 -4.46 -5.22
CA VAL A 220 18.36 -5.90 -5.37
C VAL A 220 17.30 -6.16 -6.42
N LEU A 221 17.37 -7.33 -7.05
CA LEU A 221 16.43 -7.76 -8.06
C LEU A 221 15.91 -9.16 -7.73
N PHE A 222 14.59 -9.33 -7.69
CA PHE A 222 13.92 -10.63 -7.54
C PHE A 222 13.25 -11.02 -8.85
N GLU A 223 13.13 -12.32 -9.11
CA GLU A 223 12.25 -12.81 -10.18
C GLU A 223 10.82 -12.91 -9.65
N VAL A 224 9.85 -12.48 -10.46
CA VAL A 224 8.43 -12.59 -10.15
C VAL A 224 7.88 -13.74 -10.97
N SER A 225 7.53 -14.84 -10.30
CA SER A 225 6.85 -15.97 -10.94
C SER A 225 5.41 -15.58 -11.30
N LEU A 226 5.08 -15.66 -12.59
CA LEU A 226 3.75 -15.35 -13.12
C LEU A 226 3.17 -16.56 -13.84
N ASP A 227 1.85 -16.70 -13.76
CA ASP A 227 1.10 -17.70 -14.49
C ASP A 227 1.05 -17.35 -15.99
N LYS A 228 1.82 -18.07 -16.80
CA LYS A 228 1.92 -17.85 -18.25
C LYS A 228 0.58 -17.96 -18.97
N THR A 229 -0.41 -18.68 -18.42
CA THR A 229 -1.75 -18.79 -19.04
C THR A 229 -2.51 -17.46 -19.01
N LYS A 230 -2.08 -16.51 -18.18
CA LYS A 230 -2.67 -15.17 -18.06
C LYS A 230 -1.96 -14.10 -18.90
N ALA A 231 -0.90 -14.47 -19.60
CA ALA A 231 -0.21 -13.56 -20.51
C ALA A 231 -1.18 -13.03 -21.57
N ASN A 232 -1.05 -11.76 -21.94
CA ASN A 232 -1.84 -11.15 -22.99
C ASN A 232 -0.98 -10.16 -23.76
N GLU A 233 -0.57 -10.56 -24.97
CA GLU A 233 0.34 -9.80 -25.80
C GLU A 233 -0.25 -8.46 -26.25
N ASP A 234 -1.51 -8.45 -26.69
CA ASP A 234 -2.18 -7.23 -27.15
C ASP A 234 -2.25 -6.18 -26.04
N LYS A 235 -2.63 -6.59 -24.82
CA LYS A 235 -2.67 -5.72 -23.64
C LYS A 235 -1.27 -5.27 -23.20
N ALA A 236 -0.27 -6.14 -23.30
CA ALA A 236 1.11 -5.77 -22.99
C ALA A 236 1.62 -4.68 -23.94
N GLN A 237 1.38 -4.85 -25.24
CA GLN A 237 1.74 -3.85 -26.27
C GLN A 237 0.99 -2.53 -26.08
N GLU A 238 -0.31 -2.60 -25.76
CA GLU A 238 -1.10 -1.42 -25.42
C GLU A 238 -0.52 -0.67 -24.22
N ALA A 239 -0.19 -1.38 -23.14
CA ALA A 239 0.42 -0.78 -21.94
C ALA A 239 1.77 -0.11 -22.26
N PHE A 240 2.59 -0.71 -23.13
CA PHE A 240 3.85 -0.09 -23.56
C PHE A 240 3.63 1.17 -24.41
N LYS A 241 2.65 1.17 -25.32
CA LYS A 241 2.31 2.33 -26.13
C LYS A 241 1.78 3.48 -25.28
N MET A 242 0.89 3.18 -24.33
CA MET A 242 0.39 4.17 -23.37
C MET A 242 1.53 4.81 -22.57
N ALA A 243 2.50 4.00 -22.12
CA ALA A 243 3.69 4.49 -21.42
C ALA A 243 4.63 5.33 -22.29
N GLN A 244 4.62 5.13 -23.61
CA GLN A 244 5.43 5.89 -24.58
C GLN A 244 4.71 7.12 -25.14
N GLY A 245 3.44 7.33 -24.80
CA GLY A 245 2.60 8.40 -25.38
C GLY A 245 2.15 8.14 -26.82
N GLU A 246 2.32 6.93 -27.35
CA GLU A 246 2.09 6.62 -28.77
C GLU A 246 0.68 6.01 -28.99
N THR A 247 -0.30 6.91 -29.22
CA THR A 247 -1.66 6.75 -29.81
C THR A 247 -2.83 6.10 -29.04
N GLN A 248 -3.74 6.97 -28.59
CA GLN A 248 -5.07 7.16 -29.21
C GLN A 248 -5.22 8.67 -29.45
N SER A 249 -5.62 9.07 -30.68
CA SER A 249 -5.76 10.44 -31.22
C SER A 249 -5.86 11.56 -30.17
N GLU A 250 -4.92 12.50 -30.27
CA GLU A 250 -4.75 13.71 -29.43
C GLU A 250 -5.96 14.65 -29.35
N ASP A 251 -7.02 14.46 -30.14
CA ASP A 251 -8.09 15.48 -30.26
C ASP A 251 -9.17 15.41 -29.15
N THR A 252 -9.48 14.22 -28.60
CA THR A 252 -10.60 14.07 -27.66
C THR A 252 -10.20 14.06 -26.18
N ARG A 253 -9.07 13.44 -25.82
CA ARG A 253 -8.60 13.39 -24.41
C ARG A 253 -7.96 14.69 -23.95
N ASP A 254 -7.22 15.38 -24.81
CA ASP A 254 -6.57 16.64 -24.43
C ASP A 254 -7.62 17.74 -24.20
N THR A 255 -8.71 17.72 -24.97
CA THR A 255 -9.87 18.59 -24.75
C THR A 255 -10.58 18.28 -23.43
N GLN A 256 -10.83 17.00 -23.10
CA GLN A 256 -11.52 16.62 -21.85
C GLN A 256 -10.67 16.81 -20.60
N VAL A 257 -9.38 16.46 -20.63
CA VAL A 257 -8.43 16.67 -19.52
C VAL A 257 -8.19 18.16 -19.32
N THR A 258 -8.05 18.94 -20.39
CA THR A 258 -7.96 20.41 -20.31
C THR A 258 -9.25 21.04 -19.77
N GLN A 259 -10.42 20.53 -20.18
CA GLN A 259 -11.72 20.98 -19.65
C GLN A 259 -11.86 20.65 -18.17
N MET A 260 -11.49 19.43 -17.74
CA MET A 260 -11.53 19.02 -16.34
C MET A 260 -10.59 19.86 -15.48
N HIS A 261 -9.37 20.10 -15.95
CA HIS A 261 -8.41 20.96 -15.26
C HIS A 261 -8.96 22.40 -15.09
N LYS A 262 -9.63 22.95 -16.11
CA LYS A 262 -10.30 24.25 -16.04
C LYS A 262 -11.46 24.24 -15.03
N ILE A 263 -12.30 23.20 -15.02
CA ILE A 263 -13.41 23.04 -14.07
C ILE A 263 -12.88 22.95 -12.64
N MET A 264 -11.88 22.11 -12.40
CA MET A 264 -11.30 21.93 -11.06
C MET A 264 -10.56 23.18 -10.57
N LYS A 265 -9.92 23.93 -11.47
CA LYS A 265 -9.35 25.24 -11.13
C LYS A 265 -10.43 26.22 -10.67
N LYS A 266 -11.50 26.40 -11.45
CA LYS A 266 -12.64 27.27 -11.06
C LYS A 266 -13.33 26.78 -9.77
N TRP A 267 -13.46 25.47 -9.60
CA TRP A 267 -13.98 24.87 -8.38
C TRP A 267 -13.13 25.25 -7.17
N ASN A 268 -11.82 25.11 -7.24
CA ASN A 268 -10.93 25.44 -6.12
C ASN A 268 -10.85 26.95 -5.83
N GLU A 269 -11.19 27.81 -6.79
CA GLU A 269 -11.33 29.27 -6.60
C GLU A 269 -12.62 29.63 -5.82
N LEU A 270 -13.63 28.74 -5.74
CA LEU A 270 -14.83 29.00 -4.97
C LEU A 270 -14.55 29.02 -3.45
N PRO A 271 -15.17 29.96 -2.70
CA PRO A 271 -15.13 29.94 -1.25
C PRO A 271 -15.53 28.58 -0.71
N GLU A 272 -14.74 28.04 0.23
CA GLU A 272 -14.93 26.69 0.76
C GLU A 272 -16.36 26.43 1.26
N GLN A 273 -16.98 27.42 1.91
CA GLN A 273 -18.36 27.33 2.38
C GLN A 273 -19.38 27.16 1.25
N LYS A 274 -19.15 27.80 0.08
CA LYS A 274 -20.01 27.59 -1.09
C LYS A 274 -19.86 26.18 -1.65
N ARG A 275 -18.65 25.63 -1.66
CA ARG A 275 -18.40 24.25 -2.09
C ARG A 275 -19.06 23.23 -1.16
N ILE A 276 -19.01 23.46 0.16
CA ILE A 276 -19.68 22.63 1.16
C ILE A 276 -21.21 22.67 0.96
N GLN A 277 -21.78 23.86 0.79
CA GLN A 277 -23.22 24.01 0.55
C GLN A 277 -23.64 23.28 -0.75
N PHE A 278 -22.89 23.49 -1.83
CA PHE A 278 -23.15 22.85 -3.12
C PHE A 278 -23.12 21.32 -3.02
N ALA A 279 -22.13 20.76 -2.29
CA ALA A 279 -22.03 19.33 -2.04
C ALA A 279 -23.25 18.78 -1.28
N LYS A 280 -23.79 19.53 -0.33
CA LYS A 280 -24.95 19.13 0.47
C LYS A 280 -26.26 19.17 -0.31
N GLU A 281 -26.40 20.12 -1.21
CA GLU A 281 -27.62 20.34 -2.00
C GLU A 281 -27.71 19.39 -3.20
N ASN A 282 -26.57 19.15 -3.88
CA ASN A 282 -26.52 18.43 -5.15
C ASN A 282 -25.83 17.06 -5.04
N GLY A 283 -25.15 16.79 -3.92
CA GLY A 283 -24.40 15.55 -3.74
C GLY A 283 -25.20 14.44 -3.08
N VAL A 284 -24.97 13.21 -3.54
CA VAL A 284 -25.44 12.00 -2.87
C VAL A 284 -24.46 11.65 -1.75
N LYS A 285 -24.96 11.44 -0.53
CA LYS A 285 -24.14 10.94 0.58
C LYS A 285 -23.78 9.49 0.35
N THR A 286 -22.49 9.19 0.21
CA THR A 286 -22.01 7.83 -0.07
C THR A 286 -21.42 7.13 1.15
N LYS A 287 -20.85 7.90 2.09
CA LYS A 287 -20.19 7.36 3.28
C LYS A 287 -20.15 8.38 4.41
N GLU A 288 -20.21 7.89 5.66
CA GLU A 288 -19.83 8.66 6.85
C GLU A 288 -18.76 7.90 7.63
N GLU A 289 -17.76 8.62 8.13
CA GLU A 289 -16.68 8.05 8.94
C GLU A 289 -16.22 9.02 10.03
N THR A 290 -15.54 8.50 11.05
CA THR A 290 -14.92 9.31 12.10
C THR A 290 -13.42 9.07 12.08
N VAL A 291 -12.64 10.12 11.87
CA VAL A 291 -11.19 10.02 11.63
C VAL A 291 -10.44 10.92 12.60
N TYR A 292 -9.38 10.39 13.21
CA TYR A 292 -8.38 11.18 13.92
C TYR A 292 -7.28 11.60 12.94
N ASN A 293 -6.96 12.90 12.85
CA ASN A 293 -5.88 13.39 12.01
C ASN A 293 -5.12 14.53 12.71
N GLU A 294 -3.83 14.31 12.96
CA GLU A 294 -2.95 15.25 13.67
C GLU A 294 -2.86 16.62 12.98
N ASN A 295 -3.06 16.65 11.65
CA ASN A 295 -2.98 17.86 10.82
C ASN A 295 -4.25 18.73 10.85
N TYR A 296 -5.38 18.26 11.41
CA TYR A 296 -6.59 19.09 11.48
C TYR A 296 -6.43 20.24 12.49
N ALA A 297 -6.73 21.47 12.07
CA ALA A 297 -6.63 22.65 12.93
C ALA A 297 -7.65 22.59 14.09
N GLU A 298 -7.39 23.22 15.24
CA GLU A 298 -8.27 23.16 16.42
C GLU A 298 -9.57 24.00 16.32
N LYS A 299 -10.00 24.41 15.11
CA LYS A 299 -11.24 25.18 14.94
C LYS A 299 -12.46 24.26 15.05
N ILE A 300 -12.85 23.99 16.29
CA ILE A 300 -14.01 23.15 16.66
C ILE A 300 -15.29 23.74 16.05
N GLY A 301 -16.12 22.87 15.44
CA GLY A 301 -17.50 23.17 15.07
C GLY A 301 -17.74 23.81 13.69
N LYS A 302 -16.71 24.15 12.90
CA LYS A 302 -16.89 24.60 11.51
C LYS A 302 -16.62 23.48 10.52
N GLU A 303 -17.48 23.39 9.51
CA GLU A 303 -17.29 22.49 8.37
C GLU A 303 -16.15 22.97 7.48
N PHE A 304 -15.33 22.03 7.01
CA PHE A 304 -14.23 22.26 6.08
C PHE A 304 -14.08 21.07 5.13
N ILE A 305 -13.33 21.26 4.04
CA ILE A 305 -13.06 20.22 3.04
C ILE A 305 -11.62 19.72 3.26
N PRO A 306 -11.39 18.55 3.89
CA PRO A 306 -10.04 18.00 4.05
C PRO A 306 -9.44 17.51 2.74
N GLY A 307 -10.27 17.29 1.72
CA GLY A 307 -9.84 16.89 0.37
C GLY A 307 -11.02 16.53 -0.52
N ASN A 308 -10.75 16.51 -1.81
CA ASN A 308 -11.65 16.05 -2.86
C ASN A 308 -10.90 15.16 -3.85
N SER A 309 -11.63 14.30 -4.54
CA SER A 309 -11.14 13.51 -5.67
C SER A 309 -12.17 13.57 -6.79
N TYR A 310 -11.76 13.28 -8.01
CA TYR A 310 -12.68 13.25 -9.14
C TYR A 310 -12.41 12.06 -10.05
N THR A 311 -13.45 11.65 -10.74
CA THR A 311 -13.43 10.70 -11.85
C THR A 311 -13.91 11.42 -13.10
N GLU A 312 -14.14 10.72 -14.21
CA GLU A 312 -14.80 11.31 -15.39
C GLU A 312 -16.28 11.61 -15.17
N LYS A 313 -16.91 11.00 -14.16
CA LYS A 313 -18.35 11.09 -13.91
C LYS A 313 -18.73 11.92 -12.68
N TYR A 314 -17.88 11.90 -11.66
CA TYR A 314 -18.20 12.45 -10.35
C TYR A 314 -17.06 13.25 -9.72
N LEU A 315 -17.44 14.23 -8.91
CA LEU A 315 -16.59 14.90 -7.95
C LEU A 315 -16.96 14.41 -6.54
N ASP A 316 -16.00 13.77 -5.87
CA ASP A 316 -16.12 13.33 -4.49
C ASP A 316 -15.60 14.42 -3.55
N ILE A 317 -16.47 14.91 -2.68
CA ILE A 317 -16.21 16.00 -1.75
C ILE A 317 -16.35 15.46 -0.34
N LYS A 318 -15.26 15.51 0.42
CA LYS A 318 -15.27 15.19 1.85
C LYS A 318 -15.64 16.46 2.60
N VAL A 319 -16.68 16.41 3.42
CA VAL A 319 -17.05 17.49 4.34
C VAL A 319 -16.79 17.00 5.75
N ALA A 320 -15.87 17.66 6.44
CA ALA A 320 -15.46 17.30 7.78
C ALA A 320 -15.99 18.30 8.82
N VAL A 321 -16.45 17.78 9.95
CA VAL A 321 -16.79 18.54 11.16
C VAL A 321 -15.93 18.04 12.30
N LEU A 322 -15.18 18.93 12.95
CA LEU A 322 -14.44 18.57 14.15
C LEU A 322 -15.39 18.33 15.32
N VAL A 323 -15.40 17.09 15.80
CA VAL A 323 -16.28 16.65 16.90
C VAL A 323 -15.55 16.66 18.25
N LYS A 324 -14.23 16.41 18.27
CA LYS A 324 -13.41 16.44 19.49
C LYS A 324 -11.92 16.51 19.18
N LYS A 325 -11.20 17.50 19.70
CA LYS A 325 -9.75 17.68 19.46
C LYS A 325 -9.40 17.60 17.95
N LYS A 326 -8.66 16.57 17.54
CA LYS A 326 -8.19 16.25 16.18
C LYS A 326 -9.06 15.20 15.49
N THR A 327 -10.18 14.83 16.09
CA THR A 327 -11.15 13.88 15.56
C THR A 327 -12.26 14.63 14.82
N ALA A 328 -12.46 14.28 13.55
CA ALA A 328 -13.52 14.82 12.72
C ALA A 328 -14.49 13.72 12.28
N LYS A 329 -15.79 14.06 12.22
CA LYS A 329 -16.77 13.30 11.46
C LYS A 329 -16.70 13.77 10.01
N ILE A 330 -16.52 12.86 9.07
CA ILE A 330 -16.42 13.14 7.64
C ILE A 330 -17.62 12.53 6.94
N THR A 331 -18.33 13.34 6.17
CA THR A 331 -19.38 12.89 5.25
C THR A 331 -18.85 13.03 3.83
N HIS A 332 -18.94 11.96 3.06
CA HIS A 332 -18.53 11.90 1.65
C HIS A 332 -19.75 12.18 0.79
N TYR A 333 -19.64 13.20 -0.05
CA TYR A 333 -20.64 13.59 -1.03
C TYR A 333 -20.10 13.31 -2.42
N GLN A 334 -20.88 12.61 -3.23
CA GLN A 334 -20.59 12.41 -4.64
C GLN A 334 -21.53 13.29 -5.46
N VAL A 335 -20.98 14.23 -6.21
CA VAL A 335 -21.74 15.13 -7.10
C VAL A 335 -21.44 14.77 -8.54
N SER A 336 -22.43 14.80 -9.44
CA SER A 336 -22.17 14.56 -10.85
C SER A 336 -21.33 15.69 -11.44
N LEU A 337 -20.42 15.35 -12.35
CA LEU A 337 -19.60 16.39 -12.99
C LEU A 337 -20.41 17.31 -13.90
N ASP A 338 -21.58 16.89 -14.37
CA ASP A 338 -22.46 17.75 -15.15
C ASP A 338 -23.13 18.83 -14.29
N GLU A 339 -23.51 18.51 -13.04
CA GLU A 339 -23.94 19.51 -12.06
C GLU A 339 -22.80 20.49 -11.71
N VAL A 340 -21.58 19.98 -11.55
CA VAL A 340 -20.40 20.85 -11.29
C VAL A 340 -20.10 21.76 -12.49
N LYS A 341 -20.27 21.27 -13.73
CA LYS A 341 -20.09 22.08 -14.95
C LYS A 341 -21.15 23.18 -15.05
N ALA A 342 -22.41 22.87 -14.74
CA ALA A 342 -23.52 23.83 -14.77
C ALA A 342 -23.33 25.01 -13.80
N LEU A 343 -22.41 24.89 -12.84
CA LEU A 343 -22.02 25.99 -11.96
C LEU A 343 -21.14 27.05 -12.65
N PHE A 344 -20.48 26.70 -13.76
CA PHE A 344 -19.44 27.52 -14.41
C PHE A 344 -19.65 27.79 -15.91
N PHE A 345 -20.62 27.10 -16.51
CA PHE A 345 -21.01 27.14 -17.92
C PHE A 345 -22.53 27.06 -17.98
#